data_AF-A0A4R8L6Y8-F1
#
_entry.id   AF-A0A4R8L6Y8-F1
#
_cell.length_a   1.000
_cell.length_b   1.000
_cell.length_c   1.000
_cell.angle_alpha   90.00
_cell.angle_beta   90.00
_cell.angle_gamma   90.00
#
_symmetry.space_group_name_H-M   'P 1'
#
loop_
_entity.id
_entity.type
_entity.pdbx_description
1 polymer ?
#
loop_
_entity_poly.entity_id
_entity_poly.type
_entity_poly.pdbx_seq_one_letter_code
_entity_poly.pdbx_strand_id
1 'polypeptide(L)'
;MKIFGSFWHRQDRNENQNALLNSALDIALDFDNWLNPIQGRLKTRHPSLDEQNLQRLNEVCIEAVRFGQQTALQLCGTMDLPSVQGRFDELFVERYPWVNEENLERAYRHCIYLATKTARAG
;
A
#
# COMPACT_ATOMS: atom_id res chain seq x y z
N MET A 1 12.41 29.87 31.02
CA MET A 1 12.66 28.41 30.82
C MET A 1 12.25 28.03 29.42
N LYS A 2 13.15 27.41 28.65
CA LYS A 2 12.96 26.95 27.26
C LYS A 2 12.58 25.47 27.27
N ILE A 3 11.34 25.05 26.97
CA ILE A 3 11.07 23.65 26.52
C ILE A 3 9.70 23.51 25.82
N PHE A 4 9.52 23.94 24.57
CA PHE A 4 8.31 23.60 23.76
C PHE A 4 8.59 23.53 22.24
N GLY A 5 9.76 23.03 21.83
CA GLY A 5 10.19 23.07 20.42
C GLY A 5 10.20 21.74 19.65
N SER A 6 9.95 20.60 20.29
CA SER A 6 10.33 19.29 19.72
C SER A 6 9.20 18.39 19.25
N PHE A 7 7.93 18.71 19.54
CA PHE A 7 6.79 17.84 19.16
C PHE A 7 6.37 18.01 17.70
N TRP A 8 6.37 19.24 17.19
CA TRP A 8 5.89 19.56 15.83
C TRP A 8 6.75 18.95 14.72
N HIS A 9 8.09 18.97 14.87
CA HIS A 9 9.01 18.46 13.84
C HIS A 9 8.96 16.93 13.65
N ARG A 10 8.39 16.17 14.59
CA ARG A 10 8.24 14.72 14.45
C ARG A 10 6.98 14.36 13.68
N GLN A 11 5.91 15.13 13.88
CA GLN A 11 4.65 14.89 13.19
C GLN A 11 4.74 15.24 11.70
N ASP A 12 5.28 16.41 11.35
CA ASP A 12 5.43 16.84 9.95
C ASP A 12 6.28 15.87 9.11
N ARG A 13 7.33 15.29 9.71
CA ARG A 13 8.18 14.30 9.03
C ARG A 13 7.46 12.98 8.78
N ASN A 14 6.65 12.53 9.74
CA ASN A 14 5.85 11.32 9.58
C ASN A 14 4.75 11.53 8.53
N GLU A 15 4.08 12.68 8.53
CA GLU A 15 3.07 13.02 7.53
C GLU A 15 3.67 13.04 6.12
N ASN A 16 4.85 13.63 5.95
CA ASN A 16 5.55 13.64 4.67
C ASN A 16 5.96 12.22 4.22
N GLN A 17 6.47 11.40 5.14
CA GLN A 17 6.81 10.01 4.81
C GLN A 17 5.58 9.18 4.46
N ASN A 18 4.46 9.35 5.17
CA ASN A 18 3.21 8.66 4.85
C ASN A 18 2.65 9.11 3.50
N ALA A 19 2.77 10.40 3.15
CA ALA A 19 2.38 10.90 1.84
C ALA A 19 3.22 10.26 0.71
N LEU A 20 4.54 10.13 0.90
CA LEU A 20 5.41 9.44 -0.05
C LEU A 20 5.05 7.96 -0.21
N LEU A 21 4.79 7.26 0.91
CA LEU A 21 4.38 5.86 0.90
C LEU A 21 3.03 5.67 0.19
N ASN A 22 2.04 6.51 0.47
CA ASN A 22 0.75 6.47 -0.23
C ASN A 22 0.88 6.80 -1.71
N SER A 23 1.71 7.77 -2.07
CA SER A 23 1.94 8.06 -3.47
C SER A 23 2.64 6.91 -4.19
N ALA A 24 3.52 6.18 -3.53
CA ALA A 24 4.19 5.02 -4.11
C ALA A 24 3.24 3.82 -4.23
N LEU A 25 2.40 3.60 -3.20
CA LEU A 25 1.40 2.54 -3.18
C LEU A 25 0.34 2.74 -4.28
N ASP A 26 -0.12 3.97 -4.50
CA ASP A 26 -1.03 4.30 -5.61
C ASP A 26 -0.47 3.85 -6.96
N ILE A 27 0.81 4.10 -7.23
CA ILE A 27 1.50 3.67 -8.45
C ILE A 27 1.60 2.14 -8.51
N ALA A 28 1.85 1.48 -7.38
CA ALA A 28 1.95 0.03 -7.32
C ALA A 28 0.61 -0.67 -7.56
N LEU A 29 -0.49 -0.04 -7.16
CA LEU A 29 -1.85 -0.55 -7.31
C LEU A 29 -2.49 -0.23 -8.66
N ASP A 30 -1.82 0.55 -9.51
CA ASP A 30 -2.26 0.90 -10.86
C ASP A 30 -2.48 -0.35 -11.73
N PHE A 31 -3.74 -0.73 -11.94
CA PHE A 31 -4.14 -1.91 -12.71
C PHE A 31 -3.64 -1.92 -14.16
N ASP A 32 -3.42 -0.76 -14.77
CA ASP A 32 -2.94 -0.70 -16.16
C ASP A 32 -1.45 -1.03 -16.26
N ASN A 33 -0.71 -0.86 -15.16
CA ASN A 33 0.75 -0.95 -15.13
C ASN A 33 1.30 -1.83 -13.99
N TRP A 34 0.46 -2.59 -13.31
CA TRP A 34 0.82 -3.35 -12.11
C TRP A 34 1.89 -4.43 -12.33
N LEU A 35 2.12 -4.87 -13.57
CA LEU A 35 3.20 -5.80 -13.93
C LEU A 35 4.54 -5.09 -14.21
N ASN A 36 4.53 -3.75 -14.32
CA ASN A 36 5.72 -2.97 -14.60
C ASN A 36 6.41 -2.54 -13.29
N PRO A 37 7.75 -2.55 -13.22
CA PRO A 37 8.47 -1.98 -12.08
C PRO A 37 7.99 -0.56 -11.75
N ILE A 38 7.75 -0.26 -10.48
CA ILE A 38 7.22 1.07 -10.11
C ILE A 38 8.32 2.14 -10.11
N GLN A 39 9.60 1.76 -10.05
CA GLN A 39 10.75 2.67 -9.87
C GLN A 39 10.79 3.79 -10.90
N GLY A 40 10.62 3.49 -12.19
CA GLY A 40 10.61 4.50 -13.25
C GLY A 40 9.45 5.49 -13.10
N ARG A 41 8.25 4.97 -12.83
CA ARG A 41 7.05 5.78 -12.59
C ARG A 41 7.18 6.64 -11.33
N LEU A 42 7.80 6.07 -10.30
CA LEU A 42 8.06 6.75 -9.03
C LEU A 42 9.09 7.87 -9.20
N LYS A 43 10.15 7.66 -10.00
CA LYS A 43 11.12 8.72 -10.35
C LYS A 43 10.46 9.85 -11.15
N THR A 44 9.55 9.52 -12.07
CA THR A 44 8.79 10.54 -12.81
C THR A 44 7.91 11.37 -11.89
N ARG A 45 7.21 10.75 -10.94
CA ARG A 45 6.33 11.46 -10.00
C ARG A 45 7.10 12.22 -8.91
N HIS A 46 8.24 11.69 -8.49
CA HIS A 46 9.11 12.27 -7.44
C HIS A 46 10.55 12.44 -7.94
N PRO A 47 10.83 13.44 -8.82
CA PRO A 47 12.14 13.59 -9.46
C PRO A 47 13.28 13.85 -8.49
N SER A 48 13.00 14.41 -7.31
CA SER A 48 13.98 14.74 -6.28
C SER A 48 14.45 13.54 -5.46
N LEU A 49 13.79 12.39 -5.53
CA LEU A 49 14.21 11.19 -4.80
C LEU A 49 15.45 10.57 -5.44
N ASP A 50 16.40 10.17 -4.60
CA ASP A 50 17.54 9.35 -5.00
C ASP A 50 17.14 7.87 -5.20
N GLU A 51 18.05 7.10 -5.80
CA GLU A 51 17.83 5.68 -6.08
C GLU A 51 17.56 4.86 -4.82
N GLN A 52 18.19 5.20 -3.70
CA GLN A 52 18.01 4.48 -2.44
C GLN A 52 16.59 4.64 -1.89
N ASN A 53 16.05 5.87 -1.92
CA ASN A 53 14.68 6.13 -1.50
C ASN A 53 13.66 5.49 -2.45
N LEU A 54 13.91 5.53 -3.75
CA LEU A 54 13.05 4.87 -4.75
C LEU A 54 13.01 3.36 -4.54
N GLN A 55 14.16 2.74 -4.27
CA GLN A 55 14.25 1.31 -4.00
C GLN A 55 13.51 0.95 -2.71
N ARG A 56 13.72 1.72 -1.63
CA ARG A 56 13.01 1.52 -0.36
C ARG A 56 11.49 1.58 -0.53
N LEU A 57 10.99 2.60 -1.24
CA LEU A 57 9.55 2.75 -1.49
C LEU A 57 9.01 1.58 -2.32
N ASN A 58 9.75 1.15 -3.35
CA ASN A 58 9.41 -0.02 -4.15
C ASN A 58 9.30 -1.30 -3.31
N GLU A 59 10.28 -1.57 -2.45
CA GLU A 59 10.27 -2.75 -1.57
C GLU A 59 9.05 -2.75 -0.64
N VAL A 60 8.78 -1.63 0.03
CA VAL A 60 7.64 -1.50 0.94
C VAL A 60 6.31 -1.70 0.20
N CYS A 61 6.16 -1.11 -0.98
CA CYS A 61 4.92 -1.25 -1.76
C CYS A 61 4.73 -2.68 -2.28
N ILE A 62 5.80 -3.34 -2.75
CA ILE A 62 5.73 -4.74 -3.18
C ILE A 62 5.37 -5.66 -2.01
N GLU A 63 5.93 -5.43 -0.82
CA GLU A 63 5.56 -6.19 0.39
C GLU A 63 4.09 -5.99 0.73
N ALA A 64 3.60 -4.75 0.73
CA ALA A 64 2.20 -4.44 1.02
C ALA A 64 1.23 -5.08 0.01
N VAL A 65 1.54 -4.99 -1.28
CA VAL A 65 0.72 -5.63 -2.33
C VAL A 65 0.72 -7.15 -2.18
N ARG A 66 1.88 -7.78 -1.92
CA ARG A 66 1.97 -9.23 -1.71
C ARG A 66 1.18 -9.67 -0.48
N PHE A 67 1.30 -8.95 0.62
CA PHE A 67 0.52 -9.20 1.82
C PHE A 67 -0.99 -9.11 1.51
N GLY A 68 -1.44 -8.04 0.85
CA GLY A 68 -2.84 -7.90 0.46
C GLY A 68 -3.33 -9.06 -0.41
N GLN A 69 -2.55 -9.47 -1.42
CA GLN A 69 -2.91 -10.58 -2.30
C GLN A 69 -3.05 -11.90 -1.53
N GLN A 70 -2.11 -12.20 -0.62
CA GLN A 70 -2.16 -13.39 0.22
C GLN A 70 -3.34 -13.36 1.20
N THR A 71 -3.56 -12.23 1.86
CA THR A 71 -4.69 -12.04 2.78
C THR A 71 -6.02 -12.20 2.05
N ALA A 72 -6.23 -11.55 0.91
CA ALA A 72 -7.46 -11.68 0.14
C ALA A 72 -7.71 -13.13 -0.32
N LEU A 73 -6.66 -13.85 -0.77
CA LEU A 73 -6.76 -15.25 -1.14
C LEU A 73 -7.19 -16.14 0.03
N GLN A 74 -6.57 -15.95 1.21
CA GLN A 74 -6.91 -16.71 2.41
C GLN A 74 -8.33 -16.42 2.91
N LEU A 75 -8.74 -15.15 2.93
CA LEU A 75 -10.09 -14.76 3.34
C LEU A 75 -11.14 -15.33 2.39
N CYS A 76 -10.95 -15.22 1.07
CA CYS A 76 -11.87 -15.82 0.10
C CYS A 76 -12.01 -17.35 0.22
N GLY A 77 -10.99 -18.03 0.76
CA GLY A 77 -11.05 -19.48 1.03
C GLY A 77 -11.74 -19.85 2.34
N THR A 78 -12.06 -18.89 3.21
CA THR A 78 -12.54 -19.15 4.58
C THR A 78 -13.82 -18.41 4.95
N MET A 79 -14.21 -17.38 4.20
CA MET A 79 -15.44 -16.61 4.43
C MET A 79 -16.13 -16.20 3.13
N ASP A 80 -17.37 -15.73 3.24
CA ASP A 80 -18.14 -15.21 2.13
C ASP A 80 -17.65 -13.82 1.70
N LEU A 81 -17.76 -13.52 0.40
CA LEU A 81 -17.25 -12.27 -0.19
C LEU A 81 -17.72 -10.99 0.53
N PRO A 82 -18.98 -10.84 0.98
CA PRO A 82 -19.41 -9.65 1.73
C PRO A 82 -18.62 -9.41 3.02
N SER A 83 -18.12 -10.45 3.68
CA SER A 83 -17.34 -10.37 4.92
C SER A 83 -15.86 -10.09 4.70
N VAL A 84 -15.33 -10.35 3.49
CA VAL A 84 -13.90 -10.26 3.19
C VAL A 84 -13.38 -8.83 3.33
N GLN A 85 -14.11 -7.82 2.85
CA GLN A 85 -13.60 -6.45 2.82
C GLN A 85 -13.27 -5.92 4.22
N GLY A 86 -14.23 -6.01 5.16
CA GLY A 86 -14.00 -5.51 6.52
C GLY A 86 -12.80 -6.18 7.19
N ARG A 87 -12.66 -7.51 7.02
CA ARG A 87 -11.54 -8.24 7.60
C ARG A 87 -10.21 -7.94 6.92
N PHE A 88 -10.22 -7.74 5.60
CA PHE A 88 -9.06 -7.30 4.85
C PHE A 88 -8.58 -5.93 5.34
N ASP A 89 -9.49 -4.97 5.45
CA ASP A 89 -9.19 -3.60 5.83
C ASP A 89 -8.55 -3.53 7.22
N GLU A 90 -9.11 -4.26 8.20
CA GLU A 90 -8.54 -4.41 9.54
C GLU A 90 -7.09 -4.90 9.52
N LEU A 91 -6.86 -6.04 8.85
CA LEU A 91 -5.54 -6.68 8.80
C LEU A 91 -4.52 -5.84 8.03
N PHE A 92 -4.96 -5.16 6.97
CA PHE A 92 -4.09 -4.33 6.14
C PHE A 92 -3.66 -3.07 6.87
N VAL A 93 -4.58 -2.39 7.55
CA VAL A 93 -4.27 -1.19 8.35
C VAL A 93 -3.45 -1.53 9.59
N GLU A 94 -3.72 -2.67 10.26
CA GLU A 94 -2.90 -3.15 11.38
C GLU A 94 -1.42 -3.31 10.96
N ARG A 95 -1.19 -3.87 9.75
CA ARG A 95 0.16 -4.08 9.22
C ARG A 95 0.78 -2.81 8.63
N TYR A 96 -0.01 -1.97 7.98
CA TYR A 96 0.43 -0.78 7.24
C TYR A 96 -0.36 0.47 7.68
N PRO A 97 -0.12 0.99 8.90
CA PRO A 97 -0.91 2.09 9.48
C PRO A 97 -0.72 3.45 8.79
N TRP A 98 0.22 3.54 7.84
CA TRP A 98 0.45 4.72 7.03
C TRP A 98 -0.50 4.82 5.83
N VAL A 99 -1.22 3.75 5.48
CA VAL A 99 -2.10 3.69 4.31
C VAL A 99 -3.33 4.57 4.53
N ASN A 100 -3.66 5.39 3.54
CA ASN A 100 -4.88 6.20 3.55
C ASN A 100 -6.09 5.41 3.02
N GLU A 101 -7.29 5.92 3.25
CA GLU A 101 -8.54 5.27 2.88
C GLU A 101 -8.64 4.97 1.36
N GLU A 102 -8.19 5.89 0.52
CA GLU A 102 -8.22 5.72 -0.94
C GLU A 102 -7.34 4.53 -1.38
N ASN A 103 -6.10 4.45 -0.87
CA ASN A 103 -5.21 3.34 -1.19
C ASN A 103 -5.66 2.03 -0.56
N LEU A 104 -6.30 2.06 0.61
CA LEU A 104 -6.87 0.87 1.23
C LEU A 104 -7.95 0.27 0.32
N GLU A 105 -8.88 1.10 -0.15
CA GLU A 105 -9.94 0.67 -1.05
C GLU A 105 -9.39 0.17 -2.40
N ARG A 106 -8.38 0.87 -2.96
CA ARG A 106 -7.67 0.42 -4.17
C ARG A 106 -6.95 -0.92 -3.94
N ALA A 107 -6.29 -1.10 -2.80
CA ALA A 107 -5.60 -2.34 -2.44
C ALA A 107 -6.58 -3.50 -2.36
N TYR A 108 -7.73 -3.30 -1.69
CA TYR A 108 -8.78 -4.30 -1.61
C TYR A 108 -9.28 -4.70 -3.00
N ARG A 109 -9.67 -3.72 -3.85
CA ARG A 109 -10.14 -4.00 -5.23
C ARG A 109 -9.10 -4.77 -6.05
N HIS A 110 -7.84 -4.38 -5.94
CA HIS A 110 -6.72 -5.05 -6.61
C HIS A 110 -6.57 -6.50 -6.16
N CYS A 111 -6.55 -6.73 -4.85
CA CYS A 111 -6.29 -8.05 -4.29
C CYS A 111 -7.49 -9.00 -4.46
N ILE A 112 -8.72 -8.49 -4.32
CA ILE A 112 -9.94 -9.32 -4.49
C ILE A 112 -10.14 -9.73 -5.94
N TYR A 113 -9.84 -8.85 -6.91
CA TYR A 113 -9.84 -9.20 -8.33
C TYR A 113 -8.90 -10.37 -8.61
N LEU A 114 -7.68 -10.32 -8.06
CA LEU A 114 -6.71 -11.40 -8.22
C LEU A 114 -7.14 -12.70 -7.54
N ALA A 115 -7.58 -12.62 -6.29
CA ALA A 115 -8.01 -13.79 -5.53
C ALA A 115 -9.16 -14.53 -6.24
N THR A 116 -10.17 -13.78 -6.71
CA THR A 116 -11.32 -14.35 -7.40
C THR A 116 -10.98 -14.87 -8.79
N LYS A 117 -10.03 -14.25 -9.50
CA LYS A 117 -9.53 -14.76 -10.79
C LYS A 117 -8.73 -16.04 -10.63
N THR A 118 -7.86 -16.12 -9.63
CA THR A 118 -7.09 -17.33 -9.31
C THR A 118 -7.99 -18.48 -8.89
N ALA A 119 -9.00 -18.23 -8.05
CA ALA A 119 -9.96 -19.25 -7.62
C ALA A 119 -10.81 -19.84 -8.75
N ARG A 120 -10.98 -19.13 -9.88
CA ARG A 120 -11.70 -19.61 -11.06
C ARG A 120 -10.84 -20.43 -12.02
N ALA A 121 -9.51 -20.38 -11.86
CA ALA A 121 -8.57 -21.06 -12.75
C ALA A 121 -8.05 -22.39 -12.18
N GLY A 122 -8.33 -22.68 -10.91
CA GLY A 122 -8.08 -23.98 -10.25
C GLY A 122 -9.35 -24.79 -10.16
#